data_AF-W6R0Z6-F1
#
_entry.id   AF-W6R0Z6-F1
#
_cell.length_a   1.000
_cell.length_b   1.000
_cell.length_c   1.000
_cell.angle_alpha   90.00
_cell.angle_beta   90.00
_cell.angle_gamma   90.00
#
_symmetry.space_group_name_H-M   'P 1'
#
loop_
_entity.id
_entity.type
_entity.pdbx_description
1 polymer ?
#
loop_
_entity_poly.entity_id
_entity_poly.type
_entity_poly.pdbx_seq_one_letter_code
_entity_poly.pdbx_strand_id
1 'polypeptide(L)'
;MDKNKIASLIAAMSPASVMYKGLKKDSLGNEAAFEVRHGWDIQLASQCDSEWTSKNVEILTFLQNNVSEDALEQEFAKLYMEDAHWRWLGKALNYYTDEYNWFFWTCNDIVQGACLIYHPKESVIDGQGIFYIEYVAVAPWNRPNPLAPILFKGIGTELIRIAHKYATETLNLRPGFSLHSLPKAAAYYQKIGMKCFPEQKKDRLDYFEMPRESAESFGGIANA
;
A
#
# COMPACT_ATOMS: atom_id res chain seq x y z
N MET A 1 24.98 5.32 2.26
CA MET A 1 24.67 5.02 3.68
C MET A 1 25.86 4.30 4.27
N ASP A 2 26.39 4.75 5.41
CA ASP A 2 27.58 4.19 6.05
C ASP A 2 27.29 2.80 6.68
N LYS A 3 28.26 1.89 6.64
CA LYS A 3 28.18 0.52 7.18
C LYS A 3 27.78 0.50 8.64
N ASN A 4 28.30 1.44 9.43
CA ASN A 4 27.98 1.55 10.86
C ASN A 4 26.51 1.89 11.09
N LYS A 5 25.92 2.74 10.24
CA LYS A 5 24.50 3.09 10.29
C LYS A 5 23.60 1.89 9.94
N ILE A 6 24.02 1.06 8.99
CA ILE A 6 23.27 -0.16 8.62
C ILE A 6 23.31 -1.17 9.78
N ALA A 7 24.48 -1.39 10.38
CA ALA A 7 24.62 -2.32 11.50
C ALA A 7 23.78 -1.90 12.71
N SER A 8 23.77 -0.60 13.04
CA SER A 8 22.92 -0.09 14.13
C SER A 8 21.43 -0.22 13.82
N LEU A 9 21.03 0.00 12.56
CA LEU A 9 19.64 -0.15 12.11
C LEU A 9 19.17 -1.61 12.23
N ILE A 10 19.98 -2.56 11.78
CA ILE A 10 19.66 -3.99 11.91
C ILE A 10 19.60 -4.40 13.39
N ALA A 11 20.51 -3.92 14.22
CA ALA A 11 20.53 -4.24 15.65
C ALA A 11 19.33 -3.66 16.42
N ALA A 12 18.80 -2.51 15.99
CA ALA A 12 17.62 -1.88 16.58
C ALA A 12 16.31 -2.42 16.00
N MET A 13 16.35 -3.23 14.95
CA MET A 13 15.16 -3.72 14.28
C MET A 13 14.41 -4.70 15.18
N SER A 14 13.14 -4.39 15.43
CA SER A 14 12.19 -5.33 16.00
C SER A 14 11.28 -5.83 14.88
N PRO A 15 11.04 -7.14 14.74
CA PRO A 15 10.13 -7.67 13.72
C PRO A 15 8.76 -7.01 13.81
N ALA A 16 8.10 -6.80 12.65
CA ALA A 16 6.75 -6.29 12.66
C ALA A 16 5.82 -7.26 13.42
N SER A 17 5.07 -6.71 14.36
CA SER A 17 4.19 -7.46 15.24
C SER A 17 2.84 -7.74 14.57
N VAL A 18 2.25 -8.90 14.82
CA VAL A 18 0.91 -9.22 14.30
C VAL A 18 -0.13 -8.35 14.99
N MET A 19 -0.77 -7.46 14.22
CA MET A 19 -1.81 -6.56 14.71
C MET A 19 -3.21 -7.14 14.47
N TYR A 20 -3.43 -7.75 13.30
CA TYR A 20 -4.68 -8.42 12.94
C TYR A 20 -4.40 -9.77 12.32
N LYS A 21 -5.34 -10.70 12.47
CA LYS A 21 -5.35 -11.99 11.78
C LYS A 21 -6.77 -12.37 11.40
N GLY A 22 -6.93 -13.13 10.34
CA GLY A 22 -8.25 -13.57 9.89
C GLY A 22 -8.17 -14.57 8.75
N LEU A 23 -9.31 -14.83 8.13
CA LEU A 23 -9.43 -15.64 6.92
C LEU A 23 -9.82 -14.73 5.76
N LYS A 24 -9.19 -14.96 4.60
CA LYS A 24 -9.52 -14.28 3.34
C LYS A 24 -9.83 -15.31 2.28
N LYS A 25 -10.92 -15.12 1.55
CA LYS A 25 -11.22 -15.94 0.38
C LYS A 25 -10.36 -15.52 -0.81
N ASP A 26 -9.73 -16.51 -1.45
CA ASP A 26 -9.08 -16.33 -2.73
C ASP A 26 -10.12 -16.26 -3.88
N SER A 27 -9.65 -16.13 -5.12
CA SER A 27 -10.52 -16.10 -6.30
C SER A 27 -11.24 -17.40 -6.62
N LEU A 28 -10.82 -18.52 -6.04
CA LEU A 28 -11.46 -19.82 -6.16
C LEU A 28 -12.44 -20.09 -5.01
N GLY A 29 -12.51 -19.18 -4.03
CA GLY A 29 -13.36 -19.30 -2.85
C GLY A 29 -12.72 -20.07 -1.69
N ASN A 30 -11.46 -20.47 -1.80
CA ASN A 30 -10.73 -21.12 -0.70
C ASN A 30 -10.38 -20.09 0.36
N GLU A 31 -10.49 -20.48 1.63
CA GLU A 31 -10.09 -19.64 2.75
C GLU A 31 -8.59 -19.80 3.04
N ALA A 32 -7.90 -18.67 3.12
CA ALA A 32 -6.49 -18.60 3.48
C ALA A 32 -6.32 -17.71 4.72
N ALA A 33 -5.50 -18.17 5.67
CA ALA A 33 -5.15 -17.38 6.85
C ALA A 33 -4.24 -16.22 6.46
N PHE A 34 -4.60 -15.02 6.91
CA PHE A 34 -3.78 -13.82 6.73
C PHE A 34 -3.43 -13.18 8.07
N GLU A 35 -2.32 -12.46 8.07
CA GLU A 35 -1.91 -11.57 9.15
C GLU A 35 -1.67 -10.16 8.58
N VAL A 36 -2.10 -9.14 9.31
CA VAL A 36 -1.61 -7.77 9.11
C VAL A 36 -0.63 -7.45 10.21
N ARG A 37 0.62 -7.22 9.79
CA ARG A 37 1.74 -6.92 10.67
C ARG A 37 1.99 -5.43 10.70
N HIS A 38 2.23 -4.89 11.88
CA HIS A 38 2.53 -3.49 12.12
C HIS A 38 3.93 -3.34 12.72
N GLY A 39 4.71 -2.43 12.16
CA GLY A 39 6.07 -2.13 12.58
C GLY A 39 7.06 -2.11 11.43
N TRP A 40 8.20 -1.46 11.67
CA TRP A 40 9.27 -1.34 10.70
C TRP A 40 10.03 -2.67 10.55
N ASP A 41 9.94 -3.27 9.36
CA ASP A 41 10.53 -4.58 9.08
C ASP A 41 11.18 -4.62 7.70
N ILE A 42 12.52 -4.64 7.69
CA ILE A 42 13.30 -4.61 6.45
C ILE A 42 13.23 -5.94 5.69
N GLN A 43 12.91 -7.05 6.36
CA GLN A 43 12.79 -8.36 5.71
C GLN A 43 11.50 -8.40 4.89
N LEU A 44 10.38 -7.95 5.46
CA LEU A 44 9.12 -7.83 4.74
C LEU A 44 9.23 -6.83 3.59
N ALA A 45 9.88 -5.68 3.81
CA ALA A 45 10.14 -4.71 2.75
C ALA A 45 11.04 -5.27 1.64
N SER A 46 12.07 -6.05 1.99
CA SER A 46 12.92 -6.74 1.01
C SER A 46 12.15 -7.82 0.25
N GLN A 47 11.22 -8.52 0.90
CA GLN A 47 10.38 -9.51 0.25
C GLN A 47 9.51 -8.86 -0.84
N CYS A 48 8.91 -7.69 -0.56
CA CYS A 48 8.18 -6.90 -1.57
C CYS A 48 9.07 -6.65 -2.81
N ASP A 49 10.30 -6.17 -2.61
CA ASP A 49 11.20 -5.89 -3.73
C ASP A 49 11.51 -7.14 -4.55
N SER A 50 11.85 -8.25 -3.90
CA SER A 50 12.19 -9.50 -4.58
C SER A 50 11.01 -10.15 -5.31
N GLU A 51 9.90 -10.41 -4.62
CA GLU A 51 8.78 -11.18 -5.13
C GLU A 51 7.98 -10.39 -6.16
N TRP A 52 7.76 -9.10 -5.91
CA TRP A 52 6.95 -8.29 -6.81
C TRP A 52 7.72 -7.95 -8.08
N THR A 53 9.03 -7.72 -7.98
CA THR A 53 9.88 -7.52 -9.17
C THR A 53 9.94 -8.78 -10.00
N SER A 54 10.15 -9.96 -9.38
CA SER A 54 10.14 -11.25 -10.07
C SER A 54 8.83 -11.46 -10.84
N LYS A 55 7.68 -11.24 -10.20
CA LYS A 55 6.38 -11.35 -10.88
C LYS A 55 6.19 -10.32 -12.00
N ASN A 56 6.62 -9.08 -11.81
CA ASN A 56 6.56 -8.06 -12.85
C ASN A 56 7.38 -8.48 -14.09
N VAL A 57 8.59 -9.03 -13.90
CA VAL A 57 9.40 -9.54 -15.01
C VAL A 57 8.67 -10.68 -15.74
N GLU A 58 8.07 -11.63 -15.01
CA GLU A 58 7.29 -12.71 -15.60
C GLU A 58 6.12 -12.19 -16.46
N ILE A 59 5.38 -11.18 -15.97
CA ILE A 59 4.29 -10.55 -16.71
C ILE A 59 4.81 -9.90 -18.00
N LEU A 60 5.93 -9.17 -17.92
CA LEU A 60 6.51 -8.47 -19.07
C LEU A 60 7.05 -9.45 -20.11
N THR A 61 7.74 -10.52 -19.67
CA THR A 61 8.21 -11.59 -20.56
C THR A 61 7.03 -12.31 -21.23
N PHE A 62 5.93 -12.53 -20.52
CA PHE A 62 4.73 -13.10 -21.12
C PHE A 62 4.17 -12.19 -22.22
N LEU A 63 4.03 -10.89 -21.96
CA LEU A 63 3.54 -9.96 -22.98
C LEU A 63 4.45 -9.92 -24.20
N GLN A 64 5.77 -9.84 -24.00
CA GLN A 64 6.74 -9.83 -25.08
C GLN A 64 6.64 -11.06 -26.00
N ASN A 65 6.34 -12.23 -25.43
CA ASN A 65 6.29 -13.50 -26.16
C ASN A 65 4.92 -13.82 -26.77
N ASN A 66 3.85 -13.20 -26.28
CA ASN A 66 2.47 -13.59 -26.63
C ASN A 66 1.64 -12.45 -27.26
N VAL A 67 2.18 -11.23 -27.34
CA VAL A 67 1.51 -10.07 -27.92
C VAL A 67 2.31 -9.56 -29.11
N SER A 68 1.63 -9.22 -30.20
CA SER A 68 2.27 -8.62 -31.38
C SER A 68 2.85 -7.24 -31.04
N GLU A 69 3.91 -6.84 -31.75
CA GLU A 69 4.58 -5.55 -31.54
C GLU A 69 3.60 -4.37 -31.60
N ASP A 70 2.69 -4.37 -32.58
CA ASP A 70 1.66 -3.33 -32.76
C ASP A 70 0.65 -3.23 -31.60
N ALA A 71 0.50 -4.30 -30.80
CA ALA A 71 -0.44 -4.35 -29.68
C ALA A 71 0.25 -4.20 -28.31
N LEU A 72 1.58 -4.28 -28.26
CA LEU A 72 2.34 -4.34 -27.01
C LEU A 72 2.16 -3.08 -26.15
N GLU A 73 2.16 -1.89 -26.76
CA GLU A 73 1.95 -0.63 -26.04
C GLU A 73 0.57 -0.57 -25.38
N GLN A 74 -0.46 -1.03 -26.08
CA GLN A 74 -1.84 -1.04 -25.57
C GLN A 74 -2.02 -2.05 -24.44
N GLU A 75 -1.42 -3.24 -24.54
CA GLU A 75 -1.47 -4.23 -23.47
C GLU A 75 -0.65 -3.79 -22.25
N PHE A 76 0.52 -3.18 -22.46
CA PHE A 76 1.32 -2.61 -21.39
C PHE A 76 0.57 -1.48 -20.66
N ALA A 77 -0.15 -0.62 -21.38
CA ALA A 77 -0.94 0.46 -20.80
C ALA A 77 -2.06 -0.05 -19.88
N LYS A 78 -2.54 -1.29 -20.04
CA LYS A 78 -3.54 -1.91 -19.14
C LYS A 78 -2.95 -2.40 -17.82
N LEU A 79 -1.62 -2.57 -17.73
CA LEU A 79 -0.97 -3.04 -16.52
C LEU A 79 -0.99 -1.97 -15.42
N TYR A 80 -1.23 -2.40 -14.19
CA TYR A 80 -1.13 -1.55 -13.00
C TYR A 80 0.31 -1.63 -12.45
N MET A 81 1.29 -1.07 -13.17
CA MET A 81 2.72 -1.10 -12.82
C MET A 81 3.35 0.28 -12.53
N GLU A 82 2.53 1.31 -12.30
CA GLU A 82 3.01 2.69 -12.04
C GLU A 82 3.91 2.77 -10.80
N ASP A 83 3.75 1.86 -9.84
CA ASP A 83 4.57 1.73 -8.63
C ASP A 83 5.71 0.71 -8.74
N ALA A 84 5.93 0.07 -9.90
CA ALA A 84 6.95 -0.98 -10.05
C ALA A 84 8.38 -0.48 -9.79
N HIS A 85 8.60 0.84 -9.88
CA HIS A 85 9.87 1.50 -9.57
C HIS A 85 10.07 1.75 -8.06
N TRP A 86 9.06 1.48 -7.23
CA TRP A 86 9.14 1.65 -5.79
C TRP A 86 10.00 0.57 -5.16
N ARG A 87 11.15 0.99 -4.61
CA ARG A 87 12.04 0.13 -3.85
C ARG A 87 11.65 0.15 -2.37
N TRP A 88 10.90 -0.84 -1.92
CA TRP A 88 10.38 -0.99 -0.57
C TRP A 88 11.48 -1.08 0.47
N LEU A 89 12.54 -1.85 0.24
CA LEU A 89 13.70 -1.86 1.14
C LEU A 89 14.36 -0.48 1.21
N GLY A 90 14.50 0.19 0.06
CA GLY A 90 15.01 1.55 -0.01
C GLY A 90 14.16 2.53 0.81
N LYS A 91 12.83 2.41 0.76
CA LYS A 91 11.89 3.19 1.56
C LYS A 91 12.03 2.88 3.05
N ALA A 92 12.10 1.60 3.44
CA ALA A 92 12.30 1.19 4.83
C ALA A 92 13.58 1.77 5.43
N LEU A 93 14.64 1.89 4.64
CA LEU A 93 15.90 2.49 5.09
C LEU A 93 15.85 4.02 5.24
N ASN A 94 14.83 4.68 4.69
CA ASN A 94 14.64 6.14 4.78
C ASN A 94 13.50 6.55 5.72
N TYR A 95 12.52 5.66 5.97
CA TYR A 95 11.30 5.96 6.71
C TYR A 95 11.16 5.00 7.89
N TYR A 96 11.88 5.26 8.97
CA TYR A 96 11.97 4.37 10.15
C TYR A 96 11.80 5.10 11.49
N THR A 97 11.50 6.40 11.47
CA THR A 97 11.24 7.18 12.69
C THR A 97 9.81 6.95 13.19
N ASP A 98 9.50 7.40 14.40
CA ASP A 98 8.21 7.14 15.06
C ASP A 98 7.00 7.72 14.31
N GLU A 99 7.21 8.75 13.49
CA GLU A 99 6.21 9.35 12.60
C GLU A 99 5.80 8.42 11.45
N TYR A 100 6.62 7.42 11.14
CA TYR A 100 6.39 6.48 10.03
C TYR A 100 5.89 5.14 10.54
N ASN A 101 4.70 4.75 10.10
CA ASN A 101 4.10 3.47 10.48
C ASN A 101 3.89 2.58 9.27
N TRP A 102 4.39 1.36 9.40
CA TRP A 102 4.40 0.34 8.36
C TRP A 102 3.37 -0.74 8.66
N PHE A 103 2.63 -1.13 7.64
CA PHE A 103 1.65 -2.20 7.68
C PHE A 103 1.88 -3.16 6.52
N PHE A 104 1.98 -4.45 6.82
CA PHE A 104 2.16 -5.51 5.83
C PHE A 104 1.03 -6.51 5.93
N TRP A 105 0.33 -6.74 4.82
CA TRP A 105 -0.66 -7.81 4.72
C TRP A 105 0.05 -9.05 4.19
N THR A 106 0.03 -10.13 4.96
CA THR A 106 0.77 -11.37 4.70
C THR A 106 -0.17 -12.56 4.69
N CYS A 107 0.13 -13.53 3.83
CA CYS A 107 -0.56 -14.82 3.77
C CYS A 107 0.47 -15.87 3.36
N ASN A 108 0.54 -16.98 4.09
CA ASN A 108 1.56 -18.03 3.92
C ASN A 108 2.99 -17.46 3.85
N ASP A 109 3.33 -16.56 4.76
CA ASP A 109 4.63 -15.87 4.85
C ASP A 109 5.03 -15.04 3.61
N ILE A 110 4.08 -14.75 2.72
CA ILE A 110 4.29 -13.88 1.55
C ILE A 110 3.55 -12.56 1.76
N VAL A 111 4.25 -11.44 1.57
CA VAL A 111 3.64 -10.11 1.57
C VAL A 111 2.78 -9.90 0.32
N GLN A 112 1.48 -9.70 0.55
CA GLN A 112 0.44 -9.51 -0.46
C GLN A 112 0.07 -8.04 -0.64
N GLY A 113 0.47 -7.18 0.30
CA GLY A 113 0.34 -5.74 0.21
C GLY A 113 1.10 -5.03 1.33
N ALA A 114 1.47 -3.79 1.07
CA ALA A 114 2.21 -2.95 2.00
C ALA A 114 1.63 -1.54 2.02
N CYS A 115 1.62 -0.92 3.20
CA CYS A 115 1.18 0.45 3.41
C CYS A 115 2.15 1.15 4.37
N LEU A 116 2.61 2.33 3.99
CA LEU A 116 3.41 3.23 4.81
C LEU A 116 2.62 4.52 5.01
N ILE A 117 2.41 4.90 6.26
CA ILE A 117 1.82 6.19 6.62
C ILE A 117 2.84 7.08 7.33
N TYR A 118 2.66 8.39 7.19
CA TYR A 118 3.34 9.44 7.94
C TYR A 118 2.32 10.19 8.81
N HIS A 119 2.70 10.52 10.03
CA HIS A 119 1.86 11.32 10.92
C HIS A 119 2.67 12.18 11.92
N PRO A 120 2.07 13.25 12.46
CA PRO A 120 0.82 13.85 12.01
C PRO A 120 1.02 14.62 10.69
N LYS A 121 -0.06 14.73 9.91
CA LYS A 121 -0.19 15.65 8.79
C LYS A 121 -1.32 16.62 9.08
N GLU A 122 -1.08 17.90 8.86
CA GLU A 122 -2.14 18.92 8.96
C GLU A 122 -3.14 18.76 7.80
N SER A 123 -4.43 18.63 8.14
CA SER A 123 -5.55 18.59 7.18
C SER A 123 -5.68 19.91 6.44
N VAL A 124 -5.87 19.84 5.12
CA VAL A 124 -6.11 21.05 4.31
C VAL A 124 -7.56 21.54 4.42
N ILE A 125 -8.45 20.71 4.98
CA ILE A 125 -9.87 21.02 5.17
C ILE A 125 -10.11 21.83 6.44
N ASP A 126 -9.47 21.44 7.55
CA ASP A 126 -9.77 22.00 8.88
C ASP A 126 -8.55 22.26 9.78
N GLY A 127 -7.33 22.03 9.28
CA GLY A 127 -6.09 22.26 10.04
C GLY A 127 -5.81 21.26 11.15
N GLN A 128 -6.64 20.23 11.35
CA GLN A 128 -6.43 19.24 12.41
C GLN A 128 -5.49 18.11 11.97
N GLY A 129 -4.90 17.42 12.94
CA GLY A 129 -3.98 16.31 12.70
C GLY A 129 -4.68 15.06 12.15
N ILE A 130 -4.31 14.68 10.94
CA ILE A 130 -4.65 13.43 10.25
C ILE A 130 -3.36 12.64 9.95
N PHE A 131 -3.45 11.49 9.28
CA PHE A 131 -2.28 10.82 8.71
C PHE A 131 -2.21 10.99 7.19
N TYR A 132 -1.00 10.89 6.65
CA TYR A 132 -0.72 10.90 5.22
C TYR A 132 -0.29 9.49 4.78
N ILE A 133 -0.87 8.97 3.70
CA ILE A 133 -0.41 7.71 3.10
C ILE A 133 0.76 8.04 2.19
N GLU A 134 1.97 7.67 2.62
CA GLU A 134 3.19 7.86 1.85
C GLU A 134 3.21 6.89 0.66
N TYR A 135 2.94 5.61 0.94
CA TYR A 135 2.87 4.56 -0.08
C TYR A 135 1.84 3.50 0.29
N VAL A 136 1.08 3.02 -0.70
CA VAL A 136 0.23 1.84 -0.55
C VAL A 136 0.23 1.07 -1.85
N ALA A 137 0.44 -0.24 -1.77
CA ALA A 137 0.47 -1.13 -2.92
C ALA A 137 0.05 -2.55 -2.54
N VAL A 138 -0.41 -3.30 -3.54
CA VAL A 138 -0.72 -4.74 -3.42
C VAL A 138 0.19 -5.53 -4.34
N ALA A 139 0.49 -6.78 -4.04
CA ALA A 139 1.36 -7.59 -4.89
C ALA A 139 0.84 -7.69 -6.34
N PRO A 140 1.71 -7.84 -7.36
CA PRO A 140 1.28 -7.84 -8.78
C PRO A 140 0.24 -8.92 -9.12
N TRP A 141 0.30 -10.09 -8.48
CA TRP A 141 -0.67 -11.17 -8.66
C TRP A 141 -2.04 -10.89 -8.02
N ASN A 142 -2.16 -9.83 -7.20
CA ASN A 142 -3.42 -9.30 -6.68
C ASN A 142 -3.99 -8.15 -7.53
N ARG A 143 -3.45 -7.94 -8.74
CA ARG A 143 -3.88 -6.93 -9.71
C ARG A 143 -4.29 -7.59 -11.03
N PRO A 144 -5.14 -6.94 -11.85
CA PRO A 144 -5.38 -7.41 -13.22
C PRO A 144 -4.06 -7.57 -13.98
N ASN A 145 -3.80 -8.77 -14.49
CA ASN A 145 -2.61 -9.12 -15.25
C ASN A 145 -2.92 -10.31 -16.20
N PRO A 146 -2.09 -10.57 -17.23
CA PRO A 146 -2.40 -11.57 -18.24
C PRO A 146 -2.08 -13.02 -17.83
N LEU A 147 -1.36 -13.24 -16.72
CA LEU A 147 -0.91 -14.58 -16.32
C LEU A 147 -2.01 -15.36 -15.59
N ALA A 148 -2.76 -14.67 -14.71
CA ALA A 148 -3.76 -15.31 -13.86
C ALA A 148 -4.82 -14.31 -13.35
N PRO A 149 -6.01 -14.79 -12.96
CA PRO A 149 -6.98 -14.00 -12.21
C PRO A 149 -6.39 -13.44 -10.91
N ILE A 150 -6.94 -12.31 -10.44
CA ILE A 150 -6.59 -11.71 -9.14
C ILE A 150 -6.74 -12.74 -8.03
N LEU A 151 -5.68 -13.00 -7.25
CA LEU A 151 -5.74 -13.96 -6.15
C LEU A 151 -6.59 -13.45 -4.98
N PHE A 152 -6.24 -12.29 -4.41
CA PHE A 152 -6.99 -11.67 -3.31
C PHE A 152 -7.47 -10.26 -3.69
N LYS A 153 -8.74 -9.97 -3.42
CA LYS A 153 -9.35 -8.65 -3.67
C LYS A 153 -9.40 -7.81 -2.38
N GLY A 154 -9.24 -6.50 -2.54
CA GLY A 154 -9.50 -5.52 -1.47
C GLY A 154 -8.37 -5.34 -0.45
N ILE A 155 -7.19 -5.94 -0.65
CA ILE A 155 -6.04 -5.81 0.28
C ILE A 155 -5.67 -4.34 0.52
N GLY A 156 -5.61 -3.52 -0.55
CA GLY A 156 -5.29 -2.10 -0.42
C GLY A 156 -6.30 -1.35 0.45
N THR A 157 -7.60 -1.60 0.26
CA THR A 157 -8.67 -1.01 1.09
C THR A 157 -8.56 -1.46 2.54
N GLU A 158 -8.27 -2.75 2.77
CA GLU A 158 -8.12 -3.33 4.10
C GLU A 158 -6.92 -2.73 4.85
N LEU A 159 -5.77 -2.57 4.18
CA LEU A 159 -4.60 -1.87 4.72
C LEU A 159 -4.91 -0.41 5.10
N ILE A 160 -5.63 0.32 4.25
CA ILE A 160 -6.02 1.72 4.55
C ILE A 160 -6.97 1.78 5.75
N ARG A 161 -7.93 0.85 5.87
CA ARG A 161 -8.84 0.77 7.02
C ARG A 161 -8.10 0.47 8.31
N ILE A 162 -7.13 -0.43 8.28
CA ILE A 162 -6.30 -0.78 9.44
C ILE A 162 -5.43 0.41 9.85
N ALA A 163 -4.78 1.07 8.88
CA ALA A 163 -4.02 2.29 9.14
C ALA A 163 -4.89 3.40 9.72
N HIS A 164 -6.12 3.57 9.21
CA HIS A 164 -7.09 4.52 9.75
C HIS A 164 -7.45 4.21 11.20
N LYS A 165 -7.78 2.95 11.50
CA LYS A 165 -8.09 2.51 12.87
C LYS A 165 -6.92 2.75 13.82
N TYR A 166 -5.70 2.39 13.40
CA TYR A 166 -4.49 2.68 14.18
C TYR A 166 -4.31 4.17 14.45
N ALA A 167 -4.48 5.01 13.43
CA ALA A 167 -4.37 6.45 13.56
C ALA A 167 -5.38 7.05 14.53
N THR A 168 -6.64 6.60 14.50
CA THR A 168 -7.69 7.14 15.37
C THR A 168 -7.61 6.58 16.79
N GLU A 169 -7.37 5.28 16.96
CA GLU A 169 -7.46 4.62 18.26
C GLU A 169 -6.14 4.63 19.03
N THR A 170 -5.00 4.60 18.33
CA THR A 170 -3.67 4.54 18.95
C THR A 170 -2.99 5.89 18.95
N LEU A 171 -3.02 6.61 17.82
CA LEU A 171 -2.37 7.91 17.68
C LEU A 171 -3.27 9.09 18.10
N ASN A 172 -4.54 8.84 18.42
CA ASN A 172 -5.55 9.85 18.77
C ASN A 172 -5.68 10.97 17.73
N LEU A 173 -5.48 10.64 16.45
CA LEU A 173 -5.64 11.59 15.34
C LEU A 173 -7.12 11.74 14.98
N ARG A 174 -7.43 12.88 14.37
CA ARG A 174 -8.75 13.14 13.80
C ARG A 174 -9.06 12.12 12.70
N PRO A 175 -10.26 11.50 12.64
CA PRO A 175 -10.62 10.59 11.55
C PRO A 175 -10.43 11.24 10.18
N GLY A 176 -9.72 10.56 9.29
CA GLY A 176 -9.40 11.00 7.93
C GLY A 176 -7.92 10.94 7.61
N PHE A 177 -7.63 11.09 6.32
CA PHE A 177 -6.28 10.89 5.78
C PHE A 177 -6.13 11.55 4.41
N SER A 178 -4.89 11.74 4.00
CA SER A 178 -4.57 12.28 2.69
C SER A 178 -3.46 11.51 1.98
N LEU A 179 -3.33 11.75 0.68
CA LEU A 179 -2.31 11.14 -0.18
C LEU A 179 -2.14 11.92 -1.47
N HIS A 180 -1.02 11.68 -2.15
CA HIS A 180 -0.86 12.01 -3.56
C HIS A 180 -1.12 10.77 -4.42
N SER A 181 -2.10 10.85 -5.31
CA SER A 181 -2.56 9.68 -6.07
C SER A 181 -1.80 9.51 -7.38
N LEU A 182 -1.45 8.26 -7.69
CA LEU A 182 -1.14 7.86 -9.06
C LEU A 182 -2.39 8.03 -9.94
N PRO A 183 -2.24 8.43 -11.22
CA PRO A 183 -3.37 8.67 -12.13
C PRO A 183 -4.38 7.50 -12.19
N LYS A 184 -3.94 6.24 -12.30
CA LYS A 184 -4.88 5.10 -12.38
C LYS A 184 -5.62 4.81 -11.07
N ALA A 185 -5.14 5.32 -9.94
CA ALA A 185 -5.77 5.14 -8.63
C ALA A 185 -6.74 6.28 -8.26
N ALA A 186 -6.73 7.40 -8.97
CA ALA A 186 -7.54 8.59 -8.63
C ALA A 186 -9.04 8.29 -8.55
N ALA A 187 -9.57 7.52 -9.52
CA ALA A 187 -10.98 7.14 -9.55
C ALA A 187 -11.39 6.28 -8.33
N TYR A 188 -10.48 5.43 -7.83
CA TYR A 188 -10.72 4.66 -6.61
C TYR A 188 -10.84 5.57 -5.40
N TYR A 189 -9.95 6.55 -5.24
CA TYR A 189 -9.98 7.47 -4.10
C TYR A 189 -11.21 8.37 -4.08
N GLN A 190 -11.65 8.84 -5.25
CA GLN A 190 -12.93 9.54 -5.38
C GLN A 190 -14.11 8.65 -4.99
N LYS A 191 -14.12 7.39 -5.46
CA LYS A 191 -15.18 6.42 -5.16
C LYS A 191 -15.32 6.13 -3.66
N ILE A 192 -14.22 6.10 -2.91
CA ILE A 192 -14.27 5.89 -1.45
C ILE A 192 -14.55 7.19 -0.66
N GLY A 193 -14.81 8.31 -1.34
CA GLY A 193 -15.25 9.55 -0.71
C GLY A 193 -14.14 10.57 -0.42
N MET A 194 -12.96 10.44 -1.04
CA MET A 194 -11.92 11.47 -0.97
C MET A 194 -12.21 12.64 -1.92
N LYS A 195 -11.84 13.85 -1.50
CA LYS A 195 -11.91 15.08 -2.31
C LYS A 195 -10.52 15.39 -2.88
N CYS A 196 -10.47 15.83 -4.13
CA CYS A 196 -9.24 16.30 -4.78
C CYS A 196 -9.01 17.77 -4.43
N PHE A 197 -7.77 18.14 -4.10
CA PHE A 197 -7.31 19.51 -3.89
C PHE A 197 -6.12 19.79 -4.82
N PRO A 198 -6.40 20.21 -6.08
CA PRO A 198 -5.35 20.41 -7.10
C PRO A 198 -4.28 21.44 -6.72
N GLU A 199 -4.59 22.33 -5.78
CA GLU A 199 -3.69 23.39 -5.30
C GLU A 199 -2.53 22.82 -4.48
N GLN A 200 -2.68 21.60 -3.96
CA GLN A 200 -1.71 20.89 -3.12
C GLN A 200 -0.91 19.85 -3.91
N LYS A 201 -0.95 19.91 -5.24
CA LYS A 201 -0.31 18.96 -6.13
C LYS A 201 1.20 18.85 -5.88
N LYS A 202 1.73 17.63 -5.94
CA LYS A 202 3.16 17.34 -5.97
C LYS A 202 3.53 16.75 -7.32
N ASP A 203 4.35 17.45 -8.08
CA ASP A 203 4.73 17.10 -9.46
C ASP A 203 3.49 16.85 -10.35
N ARG A 204 3.26 15.60 -10.73
CA ARG A 204 2.13 15.16 -11.56
C ARG A 204 1.02 14.48 -10.76
N LEU A 205 1.17 14.35 -9.44
CA LEU A 205 0.26 13.62 -8.57
C LEU A 205 -0.72 14.57 -7.90
N ASP A 206 -2.00 14.33 -8.10
CA ASP A 206 -3.05 15.12 -7.48
C ASP A 206 -3.19 14.73 -6.00
N TYR A 207 -3.38 15.74 -5.14
CA TYR A 207 -3.60 15.54 -3.71
C TYR A 207 -5.07 15.22 -3.44
N PHE A 208 -5.29 14.18 -2.66
CA PHE A 208 -6.61 13.77 -2.18
C PHE A 208 -6.63 13.78 -0.66
N GLU A 209 -7.75 14.22 -0.09
CA GLU A 209 -8.00 14.12 1.35
C GLU A 209 -9.41 13.61 1.62
N MET A 210 -9.53 12.70 2.58
CA MET A 210 -10.80 12.18 3.06
C MET A 210 -11.36 13.08 4.17
N PRO A 211 -12.54 13.71 3.96
CA PRO A 211 -13.23 14.46 5.01
C PRO A 211 -13.60 13.56 6.20
N ARG A 212 -13.76 14.15 7.39
CA ARG A 212 -14.09 13.42 8.61
C ARG A 212 -15.32 12.53 8.47
N GLU A 213 -16.43 13.08 7.96
CA GLU A 213 -17.70 12.35 7.79
C GLU A 213 -17.53 11.10 6.90
N SER A 214 -16.79 11.22 5.79
CA SER A 214 -16.45 10.10 4.91
C SER A 214 -15.56 9.08 5.63
N ALA A 215 -14.59 9.56 6.40
CA ALA A 215 -13.63 8.71 7.12
C ALA A 215 -14.27 7.88 8.22
N GLU A 216 -15.22 8.46 8.96
CA GLU A 216 -16.02 7.76 9.98
C GLU A 216 -16.83 6.62 9.37
N SER A 217 -17.40 6.83 8.18
CA SER A 217 -18.11 5.78 7.43
C SER A 217 -17.16 4.72 6.83
N PHE A 218 -15.96 5.14 6.42
CA PHE A 218 -14.96 4.27 5.80
C PHE A 218 -14.28 3.32 6.79
N GLY A 219 -14.07 3.78 8.03
CA GLY A 219 -13.37 3.07 9.11
C GLY A 219 -14.07 1.82 9.63
N GLY A 220 -15.31 1.55 9.22
CA GLY A 220 -15.98 0.28 9.48
C GLY A 220 -15.20 -0.88 8.85
N ILE A 221 -14.51 -1.68 9.67
CA ILE A 221 -14.05 -3.00 9.26
C ILE A 221 -15.33 -3.82 9.07
N ALA A 222 -15.74 -4.06 7.83
CA ALA A 222 -16.77 -5.04 7.56
C ALA A 222 -16.30 -6.34 8.21
N ASN A 223 -17.04 -6.83 9.21
CA ASN A 223 -16.75 -8.10 9.87
C ASN A 223 -16.54 -9.15 8.77
N ALA A 224 -15.37 -9.78 8.80
CA ALA A 224 -15.01 -10.91 7.96
C ALA A 224 -16.00 -12.06 8.14
#